data_AF-A0A7W0QTW8-F1
#
_entry.id   AF-A0A7W0QTW8-F1
#
_cell.length_a   1.000
_cell.length_b   1.000
_cell.length_c   1.000
_cell.angle_alpha   90.00
_cell.angle_beta   90.00
_cell.angle_gamma   90.00
#
_symmetry.space_group_name_H-M   'P 1'
#
loop_
_entity.id
_entity.type
_entity.pdbx_description
1 polymer ?
#
loop_
_entity_poly.entity_id
_entity_poly.type
_entity_poly.pdbx_seq_one_letter_code
_entity_poly.pdbx_strand_id
1 'polypeptide(L)'
;MTPVAMARRLVGDRLNAGSWTRSDRELVDEAREIVALRAQDDGLLLDAVGEVEARGLARSQGCTSTRAWLRSAHRIAAHQAARLVRTAGSLRTELPGVAAALGSGAVSLESRSAG
;
A
#
# COMPACT_ATOMS: atom_id res chain seq x y z
N MET A 1 -18.66 -8.34 4.21
CA MET A 1 -17.18 -8.42 4.15
C MET A 1 -16.70 -7.31 3.22
N THR A 2 -15.75 -6.47 3.63
CA THR A 2 -15.24 -5.38 2.75
C THR A 2 -14.33 -5.97 1.67
N PRO A 3 -14.13 -5.29 0.52
CA PRO A 3 -13.21 -5.74 -0.52
C PRO A 3 -11.79 -5.99 0.00
N VAL A 4 -11.28 -5.12 0.88
CA VAL A 4 -9.95 -5.28 1.51
C VAL A 4 -9.88 -6.53 2.40
N ALA A 5 -10.96 -6.86 3.13
CA ALA A 5 -11.01 -8.08 3.94
C ALA A 5 -11.02 -9.35 3.06
N MET A 6 -11.67 -9.31 1.90
CA MET A 6 -11.65 -10.40 0.93
C MET A 6 -10.25 -10.58 0.31
N ALA A 7 -9.60 -9.49 -0.10
CA ALA A 7 -8.24 -9.52 -0.63
C ALA A 7 -7.25 -10.12 0.38
N ARG A 8 -7.30 -9.67 1.65
CA ARG A 8 -6.48 -10.23 2.73
C ARG A 8 -6.70 -11.74 2.92
N ARG A 9 -7.94 -12.21 2.80
CA ARG A 9 -8.26 -13.65 2.87
C ARG A 9 -7.60 -14.40 1.70
N LEU A 10 -7.78 -13.93 0.47
CA LEU A 10 -7.21 -14.57 -0.73
C LEU A 10 -5.68 -14.66 -0.66
N VAL A 11 -5.02 -13.61 -0.17
CA VAL A 11 -3.57 -13.63 0.10
C VAL A 11 -3.22 -14.69 1.16
N GLY A 12 -3.99 -14.78 2.24
CA GLY A 12 -3.80 -15.81 3.26
C GLY A 12 -3.96 -17.24 2.71
N ASP A 13 -5.02 -17.48 1.95
CA ASP A 13 -5.28 -18.77 1.29
C ASP A 13 -4.11 -19.13 0.34
N ARG A 14 -3.59 -18.15 -0.41
CA ARG A 14 -2.44 -18.36 -1.30
C ARG A 14 -1.15 -18.68 -0.56
N LEU A 15 -0.86 -17.98 0.55
CA LEU A 15 0.32 -18.24 1.37
C LEU A 15 0.30 -19.66 1.96
N ASN A 16 -0.89 -20.20 2.24
CA ASN A 16 -1.07 -21.56 2.76
C ASN A 16 -0.96 -22.66 1.70
N ALA A 17 -1.10 -22.33 0.41
CA ALA A 17 -1.21 -23.33 -0.67
C ALA A 17 0.13 -23.97 -1.10
N GLY A 18 1.28 -23.54 -0.57
CA GLY A 18 2.60 -24.06 -0.96
C GLY A 18 3.02 -23.68 -2.39
N SER A 19 4.32 -23.65 -2.69
CA SER A 19 4.86 -23.32 -4.03
C SER A 19 5.31 -24.55 -4.83
N TRP A 20 5.39 -25.73 -4.22
CA TRP A 20 6.05 -26.94 -4.73
C TRP A 20 5.39 -27.61 -5.95
N THR A 21 4.26 -27.11 -6.45
CA THR A 21 3.57 -27.63 -7.64
C THR A 21 3.76 -26.78 -8.89
N ARG A 22 4.52 -25.67 -8.81
CA ARG A 22 4.66 -24.71 -9.92
C ARG A 22 5.96 -24.93 -10.68
N SER A 23 5.87 -24.82 -12.00
CA SER A 23 7.02 -24.67 -12.88
C SER A 23 7.72 -23.33 -12.68
N ASP A 24 8.98 -23.24 -13.11
CA ASP A 24 9.76 -21.99 -13.04
C ASP A 24 9.06 -20.82 -13.75
N ARG A 25 8.39 -21.09 -14.88
CA ARG A 25 7.63 -20.08 -15.62
C ARG A 25 6.45 -19.55 -14.80
N GLU A 26 5.67 -20.44 -14.20
CA GLU A 26 4.54 -20.06 -13.36
C GLU A 26 4.97 -19.26 -12.13
N LEU A 27 6.14 -19.59 -11.55
CA LEU A 27 6.70 -18.82 -10.43
C LEU A 27 7.10 -17.40 -10.85
N VAL A 28 7.70 -17.23 -12.03
CA VAL A 28 8.08 -15.89 -12.54
C VAL A 28 6.85 -15.05 -12.86
N ASP A 29 5.85 -15.65 -13.53
CA ASP A 29 4.62 -14.93 -13.86
C ASP A 29 3.83 -14.56 -12.59
N GLU A 30 3.76 -15.46 -11.61
CA GLU A 30 3.14 -15.17 -10.31
C GLU A 30 3.90 -14.08 -9.54
N ALA A 31 5.23 -14.06 -9.57
CA ALA A 31 6.02 -13.01 -8.93
C ALA A 31 5.71 -11.62 -9.52
N ARG A 32 5.48 -11.53 -10.84
CA ARG A 32 5.08 -10.27 -11.50
C ARG A 32 3.70 -9.81 -11.03
N GLU A 33 2.73 -10.72 -10.98
CA GLU A 33 1.39 -10.40 -10.48
C GLU A 33 1.42 -9.96 -9.00
N ILE A 34 2.26 -10.59 -8.17
CA ILE A 34 2.45 -10.19 -6.78
C ILE A 34 3.04 -8.77 -6.68
N VAL A 35 4.00 -8.41 -7.55
CA VAL A 35 4.57 -7.06 -7.58
C VAL A 35 3.50 -6.02 -7.98
N ALA A 36 2.69 -6.32 -9.00
CA ALA A 36 1.58 -5.46 -9.39
C ALA A 36 0.55 -5.31 -8.26
N LEU A 37 0.20 -6.41 -7.58
CA LEU A 37 -0.71 -6.39 -6.42
C LEU A 37 -0.16 -5.53 -5.27
N ARG A 38 1.16 -5.58 -5.00
CA ARG A 38 1.80 -4.72 -3.99
C ARG A 38 1.68 -3.25 -4.35
N ALA A 39 1.87 -2.88 -5.62
CA ALA A 39 1.71 -1.50 -6.06
C ALA A 39 0.27 -1.00 -5.88
N GLN A 40 -0.72 -1.86 -6.13
CA GLN A 40 -2.13 -1.55 -5.89
C GLN A 40 -2.44 -1.40 -4.39
N ASP A 41 -1.92 -2.29 -3.54
CA ASP A 41 -2.05 -2.21 -2.08
C ASP A 41 -1.42 -0.93 -1.52
N ASP A 42 -0.24 -0.56 -2.00
CA ASP A 42 0.43 0.69 -1.68
C ASP A 42 -0.43 1.92 -2.06
N GLY A 43 -1.06 1.89 -3.24
CA GLY A 43 -2.00 2.93 -3.68
C GLY A 43 -3.20 3.06 -2.74
N LEU A 44 -3.82 1.93 -2.36
CA LEU A 44 -4.93 1.89 -1.41
C LEU A 44 -4.52 2.41 -0.03
N LEU A 45 -3.32 2.05 0.44
CA LEU A 45 -2.80 2.55 1.71
C LEU A 45 -2.61 4.06 1.68
N LEU A 46 -2.04 4.61 0.60
CA LEU A 46 -1.80 6.04 0.48
C LEU A 46 -3.09 6.84 0.41
N ASP A 47 -4.10 6.36 -0.31
CA ASP A 47 -5.44 6.97 -0.32
C ASP A 47 -6.05 7.01 1.08
N ALA A 48 -6.07 5.86 1.78
CA ALA A 48 -6.59 5.76 3.14
C ALA A 48 -5.83 6.67 4.14
N VAL A 49 -4.49 6.71 4.06
CA VAL A 49 -3.66 7.60 4.90
C VAL A 49 -3.95 9.07 4.59
N GLY A 50 -4.12 9.41 3.31
CA GLY A 50 -4.49 10.76 2.87
C GLY A 50 -5.82 11.21 3.45
N GLU A 51 -6.83 10.34 3.44
CA GLU A 51 -8.14 10.62 4.04
C GLU A 51 -8.07 10.71 5.58
N VAL A 52 -7.28 9.86 6.24
CA VAL A 52 -7.04 9.95 7.69
C VAL A 52 -6.41 11.30 8.07
N GLU A 53 -5.39 11.75 7.34
CA GLU A 53 -4.72 13.03 7.57
C GLU A 53 -5.69 14.20 7.30
N ALA A 54 -6.37 14.19 6.16
CA ALA A 54 -7.29 15.25 5.75
C ALA A 54 -8.45 15.47 6.72
N ARG A 55 -8.97 14.38 7.29
CA ARG A 55 -10.08 14.41 8.26
C ARG A 55 -9.58 14.52 9.71
N GLY A 56 -8.27 14.53 9.94
CA GLY A 56 -7.68 14.59 11.27
C GLY A 56 -8.00 13.40 12.17
N LEU A 57 -8.29 12.22 11.61
CA LEU A 57 -8.79 11.05 12.36
C LEU A 57 -7.75 10.46 13.32
N ALA A 58 -6.46 10.73 13.10
CA ALA A 58 -5.42 10.36 14.04
C ALA A 58 -5.62 11.07 15.40
N ARG A 59 -6.04 12.35 15.38
CA ARG A 59 -6.30 13.12 16.60
C ARG A 59 -7.53 12.62 17.35
N SER A 60 -8.58 12.20 16.64
CA SER A 60 -9.76 11.60 17.29
C SER A 60 -9.45 10.25 17.96
N GLN A 61 -8.32 9.62 17.62
CA GLN A 61 -7.81 8.40 18.26
C GLN A 61 -6.72 8.69 19.32
N GLY A 62 -6.59 9.93 19.77
CA GLY A 62 -5.63 10.33 20.82
C GLY A 62 -4.17 10.43 20.35
N CYS A 63 -3.90 10.31 19.04
CA CYS A 63 -2.55 10.49 18.51
C CYS A 63 -2.29 11.96 18.14
N THR A 64 -1.06 12.43 18.34
CA THR A 64 -0.69 13.83 18.04
C THR A 64 -0.60 14.13 16.55
N SER A 65 -0.45 13.10 15.70
CA SER A 65 -0.38 13.21 14.23
C SER A 65 -0.67 11.86 13.57
N THR A 66 -0.97 11.86 12.27
CA THR A 66 -1.11 10.60 11.49
C THR A 66 0.19 9.81 11.44
N ARG A 67 1.35 10.48 11.47
CA ARG A 67 2.65 9.81 11.62
C ARG A 67 2.74 9.06 12.96
N ALA A 68 2.28 9.68 14.05
CA ALA A 68 2.27 9.03 15.37
C ALA A 68 1.29 7.85 15.39
N TRP A 69 0.12 7.99 14.77
CA TRP A 69 -0.87 6.93 14.63
C TRP A 69 -0.35 5.72 13.84
N LEU A 70 0.29 5.93 12.68
CA LEU A 70 0.91 4.86 11.89
C LEU A 70 1.98 4.09 12.69
N ARG A 71 2.77 4.80 13.50
CA ARG A 71 3.81 4.19 14.34
C ARG A 71 3.21 3.37 15.48
N SER A 72 2.23 3.91 16.19
CA SER A 72 1.65 3.26 17.38
C SER A 72 0.77 2.06 17.01
N ALA A 73 -0.10 2.21 16.00
CA ALA A 73 -1.07 1.18 15.64
C ALA A 73 -0.45 0.05 14.78
N HIS A 74 0.52 0.37 13.93
CA HIS A 74 1.03 -0.57 12.91
C HIS A 74 2.51 -0.91 13.04
N ARG A 75 3.21 -0.41 14.07
CA ARG A 75 4.65 -0.62 14.31
C ARG A 75 5.53 -0.23 13.11
N ILE A 76 5.07 0.71 12.29
CA ILE A 76 5.82 1.23 11.15
C ILE A 76 6.96 2.12 11.64
N ALA A 77 8.13 2.01 11.01
CA ALA A 77 9.28 2.82 11.35
C ALA A 77 9.02 4.33 11.10
N ALA A 78 9.63 5.20 11.89
CA ALA A 78 9.35 6.64 11.85
C ALA A 78 9.58 7.28 10.46
N HIS A 79 10.66 6.88 9.78
CA HIS A 79 10.98 7.37 8.43
C HIS A 79 9.96 6.91 7.39
N GLN A 80 9.46 5.68 7.52
CA GLN A 80 8.44 5.12 6.62
C GLN A 80 7.08 5.78 6.85
N ALA A 81 6.66 5.97 8.11
CA ALA A 81 5.44 6.70 8.43
C ALA A 81 5.47 8.15 7.90
N ALA A 82 6.61 8.82 8.02
CA ALA A 82 6.78 10.16 7.45
C ALA A 82 6.72 10.16 5.93
N ARG A 83 7.28 9.14 5.27
CA ARG A 83 7.21 8.98 3.81
C ARG A 83 5.76 8.79 3.36
N LEU A 84 5.02 7.87 3.99
CA LEU A 84 3.61 7.59 3.66
C LEU A 84 2.73 8.84 3.75
N VAL A 85 2.81 9.60 4.84
CA VAL A 85 1.98 10.81 5.02
C VAL A 85 2.33 11.89 3.99
N ARG A 86 3.63 12.10 3.70
CA ARG A 86 4.04 13.05 2.67
C ARG A 86 3.57 12.63 1.29
N THR A 87 3.79 11.37 0.90
CA THR A 87 3.40 10.86 -0.41
C THR A 87 1.88 10.90 -0.57
N ALA A 88 1.10 10.55 0.46
CA ALA A 88 -0.35 10.64 0.43
C ALA A 88 -0.83 12.10 0.24
N GLY A 89 -0.17 13.06 0.90
CA GLY A 89 -0.41 14.48 0.70
C GLY A 89 -0.17 14.91 -0.76
N SER A 90 1.01 14.63 -1.30
CA SER A 90 1.38 14.99 -2.69
C SER A 90 0.47 14.33 -3.74
N LEU A 91 0.07 13.06 -3.55
CA LEU A 91 -0.84 12.40 -4.50
C LEU A 91 -2.22 13.06 -4.54
N ARG A 92 -2.71 13.56 -3.41
CA ARG A 92 -4.02 14.22 -3.30
C ARG A 92 -4.02 15.62 -3.89
N THR A 93 -2.92 16.36 -3.79
CA THR A 93 -2.85 17.77 -4.18
C THR A 93 -2.18 18.02 -5.53
N GLU A 94 -1.19 17.22 -5.90
CA GLU A 94 -0.27 17.56 -7.01
C GLU A 94 -0.33 16.54 -8.17
N LEU A 95 -0.65 15.27 -7.91
CA LEU A 95 -0.43 14.18 -8.87
C LEU A 95 -1.58 13.15 -8.95
N PRO A 96 -2.83 13.55 -9.27
CA PRO A 96 -3.95 12.61 -9.37
C PRO A 96 -3.74 11.50 -10.43
N GLY A 97 -2.99 11.79 -11.50
CA GLY A 97 -2.63 10.79 -12.52
C GLY A 97 -1.70 9.68 -12.01
N VAL A 98 -0.84 9.98 -11.02
CA VAL A 98 0.06 8.99 -10.40
C VAL A 98 -0.71 8.08 -9.44
N ALA A 99 -1.74 8.59 -8.77
CA ALA A 99 -2.64 7.76 -7.97
C ALA A 99 -3.37 6.72 -8.83
N ALA A 100 -3.81 7.10 -10.04
CA ALA A 100 -4.40 6.17 -11.01
C ALA A 100 -3.39 5.13 -11.53
N ALA A 101 -2.13 5.52 -11.73
CA ALA A 101 -1.06 4.62 -12.18
C ALA A 101 -0.59 3.63 -11.09
N LEU A 102 -0.61 4.04 -9.82
CA LEU A 102 -0.44 3.14 -8.67
C LEU A 102 -1.61 2.15 -8.58
N GLY A 103 -2.84 2.66 -8.73
CA GLY A 103 -4.07 1.85 -8.71
C GLY A 103 -4.17 0.82 -9.85
N SER A 104 -3.49 1.03 -10.97
CA SER A 104 -3.40 0.03 -12.05
C SER A 104 -2.28 -1.00 -11.86
N GLY A 105 -1.36 -0.77 -10.89
CA GLY A 105 -0.18 -1.60 -10.70
C GLY A 105 0.93 -1.38 -11.74
N ALA A 106 0.80 -0.37 -12.60
CA ALA A 106 1.79 -0.06 -13.64
C ALA A 106 3.08 0.58 -13.11
N VAL A 107 3.03 1.13 -11.88
CA VAL A 107 4.14 1.81 -11.20
C VAL A 107 4.15 1.36 -9.74
N SER A 108 5.32 1.08 -9.15
CA SER A 108 5.45 0.76 -7.71
C SER A 108 6.02 1.95 -6.95
N LEU A 109 5.77 2.06 -5.63
CA LEU A 109 6.35 3.15 -4.82
C LEU A 109 7.88 3.18 -4.81
N GLU A 110 8.49 2.05 -5.15
CA GLU A 110 9.93 1.85 -5.19
C GLU A 110 10.54 2.16 -6.57
N SER A 111 9.72 2.34 -7.61
CA SER A 111 10.22 2.69 -8.94
C SER A 111 10.78 4.11 -8.91
N ARG A 112 12.07 4.22 -8.58
CA ARG A 112 12.89 5.37 -8.96
C ARG A 112 12.83 5.43 -10.47
N SER A 113 12.43 6.57 -11.03
CA SER A 113 12.60 6.83 -12.45
C SER A 113 14.03 6.45 -12.84
N ALA A 114 14.17 5.50 -13.78
CA ALA A 114 15.42 5.29 -14.47
C ALA A 114 15.77 6.63 -15.15
N GLY A 115 16.83 7.25 -14.64
CA GLY A 115 17.56 8.30 -15.35
C GLY A 115 18.62 7.67 -16.21
#